data_AF-A0A6A5BQ29-F1
#
_entry.id   AF-A0A6A5BQ29-F1
#
_cell.length_a   1.000
_cell.length_b   1.000
_cell.length_c   1.000
_cell.angle_alpha   90.00
_cell.angle_beta   90.00
_cell.angle_gamma   90.00
#
_symmetry.space_group_name_H-M   'P 1'
#
loop_
_entity.id
_entity.type
_entity.pdbx_description
1 polymer ?
#
loop_
_entity_poly.entity_id
_entity_poly.type
_entity_poly.pdbx_seq_one_letter_code
_entity_poly.pdbx_strand_id
1 'polypeptide(L)'
;MCEQISRVLKPGGSFVTLNSDPFNNETIVCEKQKSFGSFRSRFPTAEKEGRFVLKDGDRFEISIDLNMNEDNRHEDYVIKFFNQYFTPETYEKALKKAGFHTVKFHRMEMIGNLQRTDLKDFGKYMDYTGLVCIEAIK
;
A
#
# COMPACT_ATOMS: atom_id res chain seq x y z
N MET A 1 -11.28 10.46 10.72
CA MET A 1 -9.96 9.99 11.19
C MET A 1 -8.93 11.13 11.28
N CYS A 2 -8.38 11.66 10.17
CA CYS A 2 -7.27 12.64 10.22
C CYS A 2 -7.56 13.92 11.03
N GLU A 3 -8.77 14.48 10.93
CA GLU A 3 -9.17 15.65 11.73
C GLU A 3 -9.17 15.38 13.24
N GLN A 4 -9.59 14.18 13.66
CA GLN A 4 -9.59 13.80 15.08
C GLN A 4 -8.17 13.67 15.62
N ILE A 5 -7.26 13.07 14.83
CA ILE A 5 -5.85 12.93 15.18
C ILE A 5 -5.18 14.30 15.29
N SER A 6 -5.41 15.18 14.32
CA SER A 6 -4.89 16.56 14.36
C SER A 6 -5.36 17.33 15.60
N ARG A 7 -6.62 17.15 16.04
CA ARG A 7 -7.14 17.81 17.25
C ARG A 7 -6.42 17.39 18.53
N VAL A 8 -6.02 16.13 18.65
CA VAL A 8 -5.35 15.61 19.86
C VAL A 8 -3.84 15.82 19.87
N LEU A 9 -3.23 16.02 18.70
CA LEU A 9 -1.79 16.29 18.60
C LEU A 9 -1.46 17.70 19.09
N LYS A 10 -0.38 17.80 19.87
CA LYS A 10 0.26 19.07 20.21
C LYS A 10 0.92 19.67 18.94
N PRO A 11 1.10 21.01 18.87
CA PRO A 11 1.92 21.62 17.82
C PRO A 11 3.30 20.97 17.75
N GLY A 12 3.78 20.68 16.54
CA GLY A 12 5.01 19.93 16.27
C GLY A 12 4.86 18.40 16.38
N GLY A 13 3.69 17.89 16.74
CA GLY A 13 3.43 16.44 16.83
C GLY A 13 3.29 15.78 15.46
N SER A 14 3.82 14.55 15.34
CA SER A 14 3.77 13.74 14.13
C SER A 14 2.74 12.60 14.24
N PHE A 15 1.99 12.39 13.16
CA PHE A 15 1.18 11.20 12.92
C PHE A 15 1.79 10.37 11.80
N VAL A 16 1.90 9.07 11.99
CA VAL A 16 2.45 8.14 10.99
C VAL A 16 1.42 7.05 10.68
N THR A 17 1.21 6.78 9.39
CA THR A 17 0.32 5.70 8.92
C THR A 17 0.94 4.94 7.76
N LEU A 18 0.61 3.67 7.64
CA LEU A 18 0.91 2.86 6.47
C LEU A 18 -0.28 2.90 5.51
N ASN A 19 0.00 3.01 4.21
CA ASN A 19 -1.02 2.93 3.17
C ASN A 19 -0.47 2.28 1.91
N SER A 20 -1.34 1.98 0.94
CA SER A 20 -0.92 1.64 -0.41
C SER A 20 -0.09 2.79 -0.99
N ASP A 21 0.98 2.46 -1.71
CA ASP A 21 1.87 3.42 -2.34
C ASP A 21 1.11 4.23 -3.40
N PRO A 22 0.85 5.53 -3.17
CA PRO A 22 0.10 6.38 -4.10
C PRO A 22 0.93 6.75 -5.34
N PHE A 23 2.23 6.45 -5.36
CA PHE A 23 3.08 6.60 -6.55
C PHE A 23 3.02 5.38 -7.46
N ASN A 24 2.45 4.28 -6.98
CA ASN A 24 2.20 3.08 -7.78
C ASN A 24 0.80 3.14 -8.39
N ASN A 25 0.66 3.95 -9.45
CA ASN A 25 -0.59 4.18 -10.18
C ASN A 25 -0.87 3.13 -11.26
N GLU A 26 -0.05 2.08 -11.34
CA GLU A 26 -0.27 0.96 -12.23
C GLU A 26 -0.59 -0.28 -11.40
N THR A 27 -1.44 -1.14 -11.94
CA THR A 27 -1.65 -2.47 -11.37
C THR A 27 -0.90 -3.45 -12.25
N ILE A 28 0.18 -3.97 -11.71
CA ILE A 28 0.90 -5.10 -12.30
C ILE A 28 0.83 -6.20 -11.24
N VAL A 29 -0.11 -7.13 -11.42
CA VAL A 29 -0.03 -8.41 -10.70
C VAL A 29 1.09 -9.19 -11.36
N CYS A 30 2.33 -8.96 -10.89
CA CYS A 30 3.46 -9.73 -11.39
C CYS A 30 3.41 -11.14 -10.80
N GLU A 31 3.98 -12.12 -11.50
CA GLU A 31 4.04 -13.53 -11.03
C GLU A 31 4.62 -13.66 -9.61
N LYS A 32 5.48 -12.71 -9.20
CA LYS A 32 6.03 -12.66 -7.85
C LYS A 32 4.99 -12.27 -6.80
N GLN A 33 4.03 -11.37 -7.08
CA GLN A 33 2.97 -11.06 -6.12
C GLN A 33 2.10 -12.30 -5.86
N LYS A 34 1.79 -13.07 -6.90
CA LYS A 34 1.07 -14.35 -6.79
C LYS A 34 1.81 -15.36 -5.90
N SER A 35 3.14 -15.46 -6.00
CA SER A 35 3.91 -16.39 -5.15
C SER A 35 3.90 -16.05 -3.66
N PHE A 36 3.50 -14.82 -3.28
CA PHE A 36 3.36 -14.41 -1.87
C PHE A 36 1.91 -14.47 -1.37
N GLY A 37 1.00 -15.00 -2.17
CA GLY A 37 -0.43 -15.05 -1.86
C GLY A 37 -1.14 -13.70 -1.95
N SER A 38 -0.44 -12.55 -2.07
CA SER A 38 -1.09 -11.24 -2.18
C SER A 38 -1.29 -10.82 -3.63
N PHE A 39 -2.53 -10.55 -4.03
CA PHE A 39 -2.86 -10.05 -5.35
C PHE A 39 -3.95 -8.98 -5.29
N ARG A 40 -3.88 -8.01 -6.20
CA ARG A 40 -4.96 -7.04 -6.40
C ARG A 40 -5.91 -7.57 -7.47
N SER A 41 -7.19 -7.70 -7.16
CA SER A 41 -8.23 -8.20 -8.06
C SER A 41 -9.32 -7.14 -8.32
N ARG A 42 -9.88 -7.16 -9.53
CA ARG A 42 -11.05 -6.37 -9.97
C ARG A 42 -10.90 -4.85 -9.81
N PHE A 43 -10.51 -4.19 -10.90
CA PHE A 43 -10.51 -2.73 -11.00
C PHE A 43 -11.66 -2.26 -11.91
N PRO A 44 -12.36 -1.16 -11.57
CA PRO A 44 -13.22 -0.46 -12.51
C PRO A 44 -12.35 0.39 -13.46
N THR A 45 -11.85 -0.16 -14.57
CA THR A 45 -10.84 0.52 -15.39
C THR A 45 -11.22 0.76 -16.85
N ALA A 46 -10.70 1.88 -17.37
CA ALA A 46 -10.52 2.13 -18.80
C ALA A 46 -9.18 1.51 -19.24
N GLU A 47 -9.20 0.63 -20.23
CA GLU A 47 -8.00 -0.02 -20.77
C GLU A 47 -7.15 0.99 -21.54
N LYS A 48 -5.85 1.06 -21.23
CA LYS A 48 -4.85 1.60 -22.13
C LYS A 48 -3.65 0.65 -22.15
N GLU A 49 -3.37 0.08 -23.32
CA GLU A 49 -2.10 -0.61 -23.61
C GLU A 49 -1.74 -1.79 -22.67
N GLY A 50 -2.73 -2.56 -22.21
CA GLY A 50 -2.48 -3.76 -21.37
C GLY A 50 -1.96 -3.46 -19.96
N ARG A 51 -1.94 -2.19 -19.55
CA ARG A 51 -1.65 -1.74 -18.18
C ARG A 51 -2.88 -1.05 -17.61
N PHE A 52 -3.30 -1.47 -16.42
CA PHE A 52 -4.43 -0.83 -15.75
C PHE A 52 -3.89 0.34 -14.93
N VAL A 53 -4.18 1.57 -15.39
CA VAL A 53 -3.84 2.80 -14.69
C VAL A 53 -4.94 3.14 -13.69
N LEU A 54 -4.57 3.32 -12.42
CA LEU A 54 -5.45 3.73 -11.33
C LEU A 54 -5.73 5.22 -11.40
N LYS A 55 -7.01 5.59 -11.26
CA LYS A 55 -7.48 6.97 -11.12
C LYS A 55 -7.78 7.26 -9.66
N ASP A 56 -7.65 8.53 -9.28
CA ASP A 56 -7.95 8.99 -7.93
C ASP A 56 -9.38 8.60 -7.52
N GLY A 57 -9.50 7.93 -6.38
CA GLY A 57 -10.76 7.38 -5.89
C GLY A 57 -11.14 6.00 -6.42
N ASP A 58 -10.34 5.38 -7.30
CA ASP A 58 -10.59 4.02 -7.76
C ASP A 58 -10.57 3.04 -6.60
N ARG A 59 -11.57 2.16 -6.56
CA ARG A 59 -11.65 1.08 -5.57
C ARG A 59 -11.10 -0.20 -6.16
N PHE A 60 -10.40 -0.96 -5.34
CA PHE A 60 -9.85 -2.25 -5.74
C PHE A 60 -9.93 -3.26 -4.61
N GLU A 61 -10.02 -4.53 -4.96
CA GLU A 61 -9.98 -5.63 -4.01
C GLU A 61 -8.52 -6.08 -3.85
N ILE A 62 -8.10 -6.25 -2.60
CA ILE A 62 -6.88 -6.96 -2.26
C ILE A 62 -7.30 -8.33 -1.75
N SER A 63 -6.76 -9.36 -2.38
CA SER A 63 -6.93 -10.75 -1.96
C SER A 63 -5.59 -11.28 -1.46
N ILE A 64 -5.62 -11.97 -0.31
CA ILE A 64 -4.46 -12.62 0.29
C ILE A 64 -4.80 -14.10 0.45
N ASP A 65 -4.16 -14.92 -0.36
CA ASP A 65 -4.14 -16.36 -0.21
C ASP A 65 -3.22 -16.72 0.96
N LEU A 66 -3.81 -17.18 2.07
CA LEU A 66 -3.07 -17.64 3.24
C LEU A 66 -2.58 -19.09 3.09
N ASN A 67 -2.90 -19.73 1.98
CA ASN A 67 -2.52 -21.10 1.73
C ASN A 67 -1.10 -21.17 1.15
N MET A 68 -0.11 -21.20 2.04
CA MET A 68 1.29 -21.34 1.63
C MET A 68 1.67 -22.77 1.19
N ASN A 69 0.72 -23.72 1.20
CA ASN A 69 0.95 -25.11 0.80
C ASN A 69 0.44 -25.36 -0.63
N GLU A 70 1.37 -25.61 -1.55
CA GLU A 70 1.07 -25.85 -2.97
C GLU A 70 0.15 -27.06 -3.23
N ASP A 71 0.09 -28.00 -2.27
CA ASP A 71 -0.60 -29.28 -2.39
C ASP A 71 -2.10 -29.27 -2.07
N ASN A 72 -2.64 -28.18 -1.50
CA ASN A 72 -4.04 -28.14 -1.07
C ASN A 72 -4.72 -26.85 -1.51
N ARG A 73 -5.00 -26.66 -2.81
CA ARG A 73 -5.67 -25.47 -3.36
C ARG A 73 -7.16 -25.39 -2.98
N HIS A 74 -7.46 -25.19 -1.70
CA HIS A 74 -8.80 -24.85 -1.23
C HIS A 74 -8.94 -23.32 -1.15
N GLU A 75 -9.96 -22.77 -1.82
CA GLU A 75 -10.25 -21.32 -1.85
C GLU A 75 -10.64 -20.74 -0.48
N ASP A 76 -10.87 -21.61 0.52
CA ASP A 76 -11.32 -21.25 1.88
C ASP A 76 -10.31 -20.38 2.66
N TYR A 77 -9.08 -20.25 2.18
CA TYR A 77 -8.00 -19.48 2.83
C TYR A 77 -7.72 -18.12 2.20
N VAL A 78 -8.53 -17.68 1.23
CA VAL A 78 -8.36 -16.37 0.59
C VAL A 78 -9.10 -15.29 1.37
N ILE A 79 -8.34 -14.42 2.05
CA ILE A 79 -8.88 -13.21 2.70
C ILE A 79 -9.01 -12.11 1.66
N LYS A 80 -10.18 -11.47 1.58
CA LYS A 80 -10.45 -10.36 0.67
C LYS A 80 -10.85 -9.11 1.42
N PHE A 81 -10.28 -7.97 1.04
CA PHE A 81 -10.68 -6.67 1.56
C PHE A 81 -10.58 -5.60 0.47
N PHE A 82 -11.41 -4.57 0.59
CA PHE A 82 -11.43 -3.48 -0.38
C PHE A 82 -10.55 -2.34 0.09
N ASN A 83 -9.82 -1.74 -0.85
CA ASN A 83 -9.06 -0.53 -0.65
C ASN A 83 -9.42 0.50 -1.73
N GLN A 84 -8.99 1.74 -1.52
CA GLN A 84 -9.22 2.85 -2.43
C GLN A 84 -7.89 3.55 -2.71
N TYR A 85 -7.61 3.76 -3.99
CA TYR A 85 -6.42 4.47 -4.43
C TYR A 85 -6.68 5.97 -4.35
N PHE A 86 -5.72 6.71 -3.77
CA PHE A 86 -5.69 8.16 -3.81
C PHE A 86 -4.31 8.62 -4.24
N THR A 87 -4.24 9.69 -5.03
CA THR A 87 -2.96 10.26 -5.47
C THR A 87 -2.27 11.00 -4.31
N PRO A 88 -0.96 11.25 -4.40
CA PRO A 88 -0.23 12.01 -3.39
C PRO A 88 -0.87 13.38 -3.12
N GLU A 89 -1.35 14.06 -4.15
CA GLU A 89 -2.01 15.37 -4.05
C GLU A 89 -3.31 15.29 -3.24
N THR A 90 -4.08 14.21 -3.41
CA THR A 90 -5.31 13.99 -2.65
C THR A 90 -5.01 13.71 -1.18
N TYR A 91 -3.99 12.91 -0.87
CA TYR A 91 -3.52 12.73 0.50
C TYR A 91 -3.06 14.04 1.14
N GLU A 92 -2.21 14.81 0.44
CA GLU A 92 -1.72 16.09 0.93
C GLU A 92 -2.86 17.07 1.20
N LYS A 93 -3.80 17.21 0.27
CA LYS A 93 -4.95 18.09 0.42
C LYS A 93 -5.80 17.69 1.63
N ALA A 94 -6.06 16.40 1.81
CA ALA A 94 -6.84 15.90 2.94
C ALA A 94 -6.15 16.14 4.29
N LEU A 95 -4.85 15.89 4.38
CA LEU A 95 -4.06 16.09 5.60
C LEU A 95 -3.87 17.58 5.92
N LYS A 96 -3.61 18.43 4.91
CA LYS A 96 -3.56 19.89 5.09
C LYS A 96 -4.89 20.45 5.56
N LYS A 97 -6.00 19.99 4.99
CA LYS A 97 -7.35 20.36 5.45
C LYS A 97 -7.61 19.93 6.90
N ALA A 98 -7.04 18.81 7.33
CA ALA A 98 -7.14 18.35 8.72
C ALA A 98 -6.27 19.15 9.71
N GLY A 99 -5.35 20.01 9.24
CA GLY A 99 -4.50 20.86 10.07
C GLY A 99 -3.04 20.42 10.16
N PHE A 100 -2.58 19.50 9.31
CA PHE A 100 -1.17 19.15 9.20
C PHE A 100 -0.46 20.05 8.18
N HIS A 101 0.60 20.75 8.56
CA HIS A 101 1.32 21.65 7.63
C HIS A 101 2.34 20.94 6.76
N THR A 102 2.85 19.79 7.20
CA THR A 102 3.85 19.00 6.46
C THR A 102 3.35 17.57 6.28
N VAL A 103 3.48 17.06 5.06
CA VAL A 103 3.18 15.67 4.71
C VAL A 103 4.42 15.12 4.00
N LYS A 104 4.90 13.97 4.45
CA LYS A 104 6.06 13.28 3.87
C LYS A 104 5.68 11.85 3.55
N PHE A 105 6.13 11.39 2.40
CA PHE A 105 5.99 10.00 1.96
C PHE A 105 7.35 9.32 2.07
N HIS A 106 7.38 8.22 2.81
CA HIS A 106 8.58 7.44 3.08
C HIS A 106 8.39 6.08 2.45
N ARG A 107 9.25 5.74 1.49
CA ARG A 107 9.32 4.37 0.97
C ARG A 107 9.89 3.48 2.06
N MET A 108 9.30 2.30 2.23
CA MET A 108 9.83 1.32 3.16
C MET A 108 11.12 0.73 2.59
N GLU A 109 12.24 1.06 3.21
CA GLU A 109 13.52 0.43 2.91
C GLU A 109 13.83 -0.61 3.98
N MET A 110 14.19 -1.82 3.54
CA MET A 110 14.78 -2.80 4.44
C MET A 110 16.24 -2.44 4.68
N ILE A 111 16.55 -1.94 5.89
CA ILE A 111 17.93 -1.66 6.28
C ILE A 111 18.67 -3.00 6.44
N GLY A 112 19.60 -3.24 5.51
CA GLY A 112 20.31 -4.50 5.35
C GLY A 112 21.32 -4.78 6.46
N ASN A 113 20.97 -5.75 7.31
CA ASN A 113 21.91 -6.67 7.96
C ASN A 113 21.24 -8.02 8.24
N LEU A 114 20.36 -8.45 7.34
CA LEU A 114 19.78 -9.79 7.42
C LEU A 114 20.82 -10.77 6.85
N GLN A 115 21.70 -11.26 7.73
CA GLN A 115 22.78 -12.21 7.40
C GLN A 115 22.27 -13.63 7.04
N ARG A 116 20.96 -13.83 7.01
CA ARG A 116 20.31 -15.08 6.64
C ARG A 116 19.89 -15.02 5.17
N THR A 117 20.34 -15.99 4.38
CA THR A 117 20.13 -16.11 2.92
C THR A 117 18.66 -15.97 2.51
N ASP A 118 17.76 -16.48 3.35
CA ASP A 118 16.29 -16.42 3.30
C ASP A 118 15.71 -14.98 3.39
N LEU A 119 16.46 -14.03 3.94
CA LEU A 119 16.00 -12.66 4.19
C LEU A 119 16.60 -11.62 3.23
N LYS A 120 17.65 -11.99 2.50
CA LYS A 120 18.22 -11.17 1.42
C LYS A 120 17.24 -11.00 0.26
N ASP A 121 16.49 -12.06 0.02
CA ASP A 121 15.39 -12.13 -0.93
C ASP A 121 14.18 -11.34 -0.41
N PHE A 122 13.86 -11.44 0.90
CA PHE A 122 12.85 -10.61 1.58
C PHE A 122 13.05 -9.10 1.37
N GLY A 123 14.31 -8.61 1.33
CA GLY A 123 14.62 -7.20 1.05
C GLY A 123 14.17 -6.74 -0.33
N LYS A 124 14.42 -7.56 -1.35
CA LYS A 124 13.92 -7.31 -2.71
C LYS A 124 12.41 -7.44 -2.82
N TYR A 125 11.75 -8.09 -1.85
CA TYR A 125 10.30 -8.31 -1.83
C TYR A 125 9.54 -7.16 -1.19
N MET A 126 10.15 -6.42 -0.25
CA MET A 126 9.56 -5.21 0.33
C MET A 126 9.38 -4.09 -0.71
N ASP A 127 10.26 -4.00 -1.70
CA ASP A 127 10.12 -3.10 -2.85
C ASP A 127 8.83 -3.33 -3.67
N TYR A 128 8.25 -4.54 -3.59
CA TYR A 128 7.00 -4.90 -4.28
C TYR A 128 5.75 -4.82 -3.42
N THR A 129 5.88 -4.50 -2.12
CA THR A 129 4.73 -4.45 -1.21
C THR A 129 3.71 -3.39 -1.58
N GLY A 130 4.11 -2.41 -2.41
CA GLY A 130 3.23 -1.34 -2.85
C GLY A 130 2.63 -0.61 -1.66
N LEU A 131 3.42 -0.47 -0.58
CA LEU A 131 3.09 0.20 0.65
C LEU A 131 4.02 1.41 0.84
N VAL A 132 3.47 2.50 1.35
CA VAL A 132 4.21 3.70 1.73
C VAL A 132 3.89 4.06 3.18
N CYS A 133 4.86 4.62 3.86
CA CYS A 133 4.66 5.27 5.14
C CYS A 133 4.38 6.76 4.92
N ILE A 134 3.25 7.25 5.42
CA ILE A 134 2.86 8.65 5.35
C ILE A 134 3.04 9.27 6.72
N GLU A 135 3.90 10.28 6.81
CA GLU A 135 4.11 11.09 8.01
C GLU A 135 3.45 12.46 7.83
N ALA A 136 2.62 12.88 8.78
CA ALA A 136 1.96 14.18 8.80
C ALA A 136 2.31 14.93 10.10
N ILE A 137 2.76 16.18 9.98
CA ILE A 137 3.22 17.02 11.11
C ILE A 137 2.29 18.22 11.25
N LYS A 138 1.87 18.49 12.49
CA LYS A 138 0.95 19.57 12.86
C LYS A 138 1.67 20.85 13.27
#